data_AF-A0A7C1AUL3-F1
#
_entry.id   AF-A0A7C1AUL3-F1
#
_cell.length_a   1.000
_cell.length_b   1.000
_cell.length_c   1.000
_cell.angle_alpha   90.00
_cell.angle_beta   90.00
_cell.angle_gamma   90.00
#
_symmetry.space_group_name_H-M   'P 1'
#
loop_
_entity.id
_entity.type
_entity.pdbx_description
1 polymer ?
#
loop_
_entity_poly.entity_id
_entity_poly.type
_entity_poly.pdbx_seq_one_letter_code
_entity_poly.pdbx_strand_id
1 'polypeptide(L)'
;MRKIKIMLLLVLSLMVNPTITNATVTDYLILGDIGSYKLFTGIQGRVFSGPPSKYSQTATGGILDAAGHFSEGDTSYEASYTEIGGSWPFVKVQVTQHAGSDSDKWLLHEVESSFRGREKEGWLGQSLYESASIRVIDGNKIFDYGNVDYRWISNNVVVYIHYTDLTGTKPEPLEIVQAYLRKFPSTITITDTEIKSREQNEKWIKDEMERRLWLGDKWFMALQLGKAKLDKVLRESVNHMNIFLDYRENYYGISARKEKGVLWEYLQAKNGTGIKNKLAEYKSWWEANKDKPINL
;
A
#
# COMPACT_ATOMS: atom_id res chain seq x y z
N MET A 1 54.33 1.21 -7.24
CA MET A 1 53.09 1.96 -6.90
C MET A 1 52.15 2.26 -8.08
N ARG A 2 52.62 2.40 -9.34
CA ARG A 2 51.75 2.72 -10.49
C ARG A 2 50.82 1.56 -10.94
N LYS A 3 51.24 0.30 -10.77
CA LYS A 3 50.45 -0.90 -11.16
C LYS A 3 49.29 -1.23 -10.20
N ILE A 4 49.42 -0.91 -8.90
CA ILE A 4 48.38 -1.16 -7.89
C ILE A 4 47.20 -0.18 -8.06
N LYS A 5 47.45 1.07 -8.47
CA LYS A 5 46.38 2.05 -8.74
C LYS A 5 45.52 1.70 -9.96
N ILE A 6 46.08 1.04 -10.97
CA ILE A 6 45.33 0.62 -12.17
C ILE A 6 44.45 -0.60 -11.85
N MET A 7 44.94 -1.51 -11.01
CA MET A 7 44.17 -2.69 -10.60
C MET A 7 42.99 -2.33 -9.68
N LEU A 8 43.15 -1.34 -8.79
CA LEU A 8 42.05 -0.84 -7.95
C LEU A 8 40.96 -0.12 -8.76
N LEU A 9 41.34 0.58 -9.85
CA LEU A 9 40.39 1.24 -10.75
C LEU A 9 39.55 0.23 -11.54
N LEU A 10 40.15 -0.89 -11.95
CA LEU A 10 39.47 -1.95 -12.70
C LEU A 10 38.49 -2.77 -11.82
N VAL A 11 38.81 -2.96 -10.53
CA VAL A 11 37.92 -3.62 -9.58
C VAL A 11 36.74 -2.72 -9.19
N LEU A 12 36.93 -1.40 -9.14
CA LEU A 12 35.81 -0.46 -8.96
C LEU A 12 34.89 -0.38 -10.20
N SER A 13 35.42 -0.52 -11.43
CA SER A 13 34.57 -0.51 -12.64
C SER A 13 33.77 -1.80 -12.84
N LEU A 14 34.16 -2.90 -12.20
CA LEU A 14 33.42 -4.19 -12.25
C LEU A 14 32.29 -4.27 -11.21
N MET A 15 32.19 -3.29 -10.30
CA MET A 15 31.14 -3.21 -9.27
C MET A 15 29.97 -2.29 -9.66
N VAL A 16 29.96 -1.75 -10.88
CA VAL A 16 28.91 -0.85 -11.36
C VAL A 16 28.40 -1.32 -12.72
N ASN A 17 27.85 -2.53 -12.75
CA ASN A 17 26.79 -2.84 -13.68
C ASN A 17 25.49 -2.88 -12.88
N PRO A 18 24.79 -1.75 -12.67
CA PRO A 18 23.35 -1.85 -12.65
C PRO A 18 23.01 -2.30 -14.07
N THR A 19 22.77 -3.59 -14.28
CA THR A 19 21.80 -3.95 -15.30
C THR A 19 20.54 -3.21 -14.91
N ILE A 20 20.35 -2.01 -15.46
CA ILE A 20 19.05 -1.36 -15.53
C ILE A 20 18.26 -2.27 -16.46
N THR A 21 17.77 -3.37 -15.90
CA THR A 21 16.73 -4.16 -16.54
C THR A 21 15.52 -3.24 -16.56
N ASN A 22 15.21 -2.68 -17.73
CA ASN A 22 13.92 -2.04 -17.92
C ASN A 22 12.87 -3.14 -17.70
N ALA A 23 12.24 -3.12 -16.53
CA ALA A 23 11.23 -4.11 -16.18
C ALA A 23 10.13 -4.08 -17.26
N THR A 24 9.84 -5.24 -17.80
CA THR A 24 8.81 -5.48 -18.79
C THR A 24 7.51 -5.86 -18.10
N VAL A 25 6.36 -5.71 -18.77
CA VAL A 25 5.06 -6.10 -18.20
C VAL A 25 5.02 -7.56 -17.74
N THR A 26 5.77 -8.46 -18.37
CA THR A 26 5.87 -9.88 -17.98
C THR A 26 6.62 -10.10 -16.68
N ASP A 27 7.39 -9.12 -16.21
CA ASP A 27 7.99 -9.15 -14.87
C ASP A 27 6.91 -8.98 -13.79
N TYR A 28 5.80 -8.31 -14.11
CA TYR A 28 4.68 -8.04 -13.22
C TYR A 28 3.53 -9.05 -13.38
N LEU A 29 3.15 -9.37 -14.61
CA LEU A 29 1.92 -10.11 -14.92
C LEU A 29 2.22 -11.43 -15.63
N ILE A 30 1.33 -12.42 -15.43
CA ILE A 30 1.30 -13.67 -16.20
C ILE A 30 0.42 -13.44 -17.44
N LEU A 31 1.04 -13.12 -18.59
CA LEU A 31 0.32 -12.79 -19.83
C LEU A 31 -0.11 -14.01 -20.67
N GLY A 32 -0.56 -15.06 -19.99
CA GLY A 32 -1.13 -16.28 -20.59
C GLY A 32 -2.27 -16.82 -19.75
N ASP A 33 -2.91 -17.89 -20.24
CA ASP A 33 -3.95 -18.60 -19.49
C ASP A 33 -3.36 -19.26 -18.23
N ILE A 34 -4.18 -19.39 -17.19
CA ILE A 34 -3.80 -20.03 -15.91
C ILE A 34 -4.86 -21.08 -15.59
N GLY A 35 -4.51 -22.35 -15.74
CA GLY A 35 -5.44 -23.45 -15.52
C GLY A 35 -6.68 -23.30 -16.41
N SER A 36 -7.85 -23.28 -15.77
CA SER A 36 -9.16 -23.06 -16.39
C SER A 36 -9.47 -21.60 -16.72
N TYR A 37 -8.67 -20.65 -16.24
CA TYR A 37 -8.86 -19.23 -16.43
C TYR A 37 -8.16 -18.71 -17.68
N LYS A 38 -8.91 -18.00 -18.52
CA LYS A 38 -8.45 -17.33 -19.73
C LYS A 38 -8.08 -15.90 -19.44
N LEU A 39 -6.92 -15.47 -19.95
CA LEU A 39 -6.53 -14.07 -19.91
C LEU A 39 -7.58 -13.26 -20.67
N PHE A 40 -8.12 -12.23 -20.02
CA PHE A 40 -9.07 -11.35 -20.66
C PHE A 40 -8.36 -10.49 -21.71
N THR A 41 -8.73 -10.69 -22.97
CA THR A 41 -8.19 -9.93 -24.11
C THR A 41 -9.24 -9.06 -24.79
N GLY A 42 -10.37 -8.78 -24.12
CA GLY A 42 -11.45 -7.94 -24.64
C GLY A 42 -12.88 -8.50 -24.52
N ILE A 43 -13.87 -7.60 -24.54
CA ILE A 43 -15.28 -7.95 -24.73
C ILE A 43 -15.55 -7.96 -26.24
N GLN A 44 -15.92 -9.11 -26.83
CA GLN A 44 -16.51 -9.08 -28.17
C GLN A 44 -17.79 -8.22 -28.14
N GLY A 45 -17.85 -7.16 -28.96
CA GLY A 45 -19.06 -6.35 -29.14
C GLY A 45 -19.10 -4.97 -28.46
N ARG A 46 -18.04 -4.52 -27.76
CA ARG A 46 -17.85 -3.09 -27.47
C ARG A 46 -16.61 -2.58 -28.18
N VAL A 47 -16.81 -1.69 -29.16
CA VAL A 47 -15.75 -0.95 -29.82
C VAL A 47 -15.26 0.12 -28.85
N PHE A 48 -14.30 -0.23 -28.00
CA PHE A 48 -13.29 0.76 -27.61
C PHE A 48 -12.34 0.86 -28.81
N SER A 49 -11.99 2.08 -29.23
CA SER A 49 -11.11 2.27 -30.39
C SER A 49 -9.73 1.66 -30.12
N GLY A 50 -9.45 0.49 -30.70
CA GLY A 50 -8.20 -0.27 -30.56
C GLY A 50 -8.42 -1.66 -29.93
N PRO A 51 -7.50 -2.62 -30.13
CA PRO A 51 -7.57 -3.89 -29.41
C PRO A 51 -7.55 -3.58 -27.90
N PRO A 52 -8.51 -4.07 -27.10
CA PRO A 52 -8.48 -3.84 -25.66
C PRO A 52 -7.16 -4.38 -25.12
N SER A 53 -6.42 -3.51 -24.42
CA SER A 53 -5.13 -3.89 -23.87
C SER A 53 -5.32 -5.06 -22.91
N LYS A 54 -4.46 -6.08 -23.02
CA LYS A 54 -4.45 -7.26 -22.13
C LYS A 54 -4.19 -6.89 -20.67
N TYR A 55 -3.72 -5.66 -20.43
CA TYR A 55 -3.38 -5.12 -19.14
C TYR A 55 -3.54 -3.59 -19.11
N SER A 56 -3.63 -3.01 -17.92
CA SER A 56 -3.46 -1.57 -17.70
C SER A 56 -2.15 -1.30 -16.95
N GLN A 57 -1.62 -0.08 -17.07
CA GLN A 57 -0.48 0.38 -16.29
C GLN A 57 -0.82 1.73 -15.68
N THR A 58 -0.52 1.91 -14.40
CA THR A 58 -0.55 3.22 -13.74
C THR A 58 0.79 3.51 -13.06
N ALA A 59 1.24 4.76 -13.16
CA ALA A 59 2.39 5.27 -12.40
C ALA A 59 1.89 5.84 -11.05
N THR A 60 1.16 5.02 -10.30
CA THR A 60 0.60 5.33 -8.98
C THR A 60 0.74 4.12 -8.07
N GLY A 61 0.37 4.25 -6.79
CA GLY A 61 0.51 3.19 -5.78
C GLY A 61 -0.49 2.05 -5.94
N GLY A 62 -1.37 2.12 -6.95
CA GLY A 62 -2.40 1.12 -7.19
C GLY A 62 -3.24 0.90 -5.93
N ILE A 63 -3.30 -0.35 -5.47
CA ILE A 63 -4.04 -0.74 -4.27
C ILE A 63 -3.55 -0.07 -2.99
N LEU A 64 -2.29 0.37 -2.95
CA LEU A 64 -1.72 1.06 -1.79
C LEU A 64 -2.25 2.49 -1.65
N ASP A 65 -2.69 3.13 -2.74
CA ASP A 65 -3.22 4.51 -2.68
C ASP A 65 -4.41 4.63 -1.71
N ALA A 66 -5.19 3.55 -1.54
CA ALA A 66 -6.31 3.50 -0.59
C ALA A 66 -5.88 3.58 0.89
N ALA A 67 -4.65 3.20 1.22
CA ALA A 67 -4.05 3.37 2.54
C ALA A 67 -3.48 4.79 2.77
N GLY A 68 -3.67 5.72 1.81
CA GLY A 68 -3.04 7.04 1.83
C GLY A 68 -1.53 6.96 1.60
N HIS A 69 -1.10 5.98 0.79
CA HIS A 69 0.29 5.74 0.43
C HIS A 69 0.93 6.93 -0.30
N PHE A 70 2.22 7.15 -0.10
CA PHE A 70 2.99 8.16 -0.83
C PHE A 70 3.60 7.52 -2.09
N SER A 71 2.83 7.48 -3.17
CA SER A 71 3.09 6.68 -4.39
C SER A 71 4.15 7.21 -5.35
N GLU A 72 5.07 8.06 -4.88
CA GLU A 72 6.06 8.64 -5.78
C GLU A 72 7.09 7.61 -6.23
N GLY A 73 7.06 7.26 -7.52
CA GLY A 73 7.96 6.28 -8.13
C GLY A 73 7.39 4.87 -8.24
N ASP A 74 6.17 4.65 -7.72
CA ASP A 74 5.50 3.36 -7.83
C ASP A 74 5.04 3.06 -9.26
N THR A 75 4.99 1.78 -9.59
CA THR A 75 4.45 1.29 -10.86
C THR A 75 3.51 0.13 -10.60
N SER A 76 2.28 0.25 -11.08
CA SER A 76 1.26 -0.80 -10.96
C SER A 76 0.83 -1.28 -12.34
N TYR A 77 0.65 -2.60 -12.46
CA TYR A 77 0.08 -3.25 -13.63
C TYR A 77 -1.12 -4.09 -13.23
N GLU A 78 -2.17 -4.09 -14.06
CA GLU A 78 -3.37 -4.89 -13.84
C GLU A 78 -3.68 -5.79 -15.03
N ALA A 79 -4.12 -7.02 -14.76
CA ALA A 79 -4.73 -7.91 -15.73
C ALA A 79 -6.05 -8.47 -15.18
N SER A 80 -6.87 -9.05 -16.06
CA SER A 80 -8.09 -9.74 -15.67
C SER A 80 -8.14 -11.13 -16.30
N TYR A 81 -8.75 -12.07 -15.60
CA TYR A 81 -8.95 -13.43 -16.05
C TYR A 81 -10.43 -13.83 -15.91
N THR A 82 -10.89 -14.68 -16.81
CA THR A 82 -12.26 -15.22 -16.83
C THR A 82 -12.22 -16.73 -16.99
N GLU A 83 -13.15 -17.44 -16.38
CA GLU A 83 -13.36 -18.84 -16.75
C GLU A 83 -13.82 -18.95 -18.20
N ILE A 84 -13.50 -20.08 -18.84
CA ILE A 84 -13.99 -20.39 -20.19
C ILE A 84 -15.53 -20.36 -20.17
N GLY A 85 -16.12 -19.47 -20.96
CA GLY A 85 -17.57 -19.29 -21.03
C GLY A 85 -18.18 -18.48 -19.86
N GLY A 86 -17.36 -18.01 -18.92
CA GLY A 86 -17.79 -17.18 -17.80
C GLY A 86 -18.19 -15.77 -18.23
N SER A 87 -19.31 -15.28 -17.69
CA SER A 87 -19.66 -13.87 -17.72
C SER A 87 -19.10 -13.15 -16.48
N TRP A 88 -19.13 -11.82 -16.52
CA TRP A 88 -18.76 -10.93 -15.41
C TRP A 88 -19.25 -11.44 -14.04
N PRO A 89 -18.54 -11.12 -12.94
CA PRO A 89 -17.28 -10.38 -12.85
C PRO A 89 -16.02 -11.25 -13.06
N PHE A 90 -14.91 -10.59 -13.44
CA PHE A 90 -13.59 -11.18 -13.68
C PHE A 90 -12.78 -11.34 -12.40
N VAL A 91 -11.82 -12.26 -12.40
CA VAL A 91 -10.72 -12.25 -11.43
C VAL A 91 -9.74 -11.16 -11.87
N LYS A 92 -9.55 -10.13 -11.06
CA LYS A 92 -8.60 -9.05 -11.32
C LYS A 92 -7.31 -9.32 -10.57
N VAL A 93 -6.19 -9.14 -11.24
CA VAL A 93 -4.87 -9.17 -10.61
C VAL A 93 -4.20 -7.83 -10.81
N GLN A 94 -3.68 -7.26 -9.73
CA GLN A 94 -2.85 -6.08 -9.74
C GLN A 94 -1.52 -6.41 -9.07
N VAL A 95 -0.42 -5.97 -9.68
CA VAL A 95 0.92 -6.09 -9.13
C VAL A 95 1.55 -4.71 -9.11
N THR A 96 1.86 -4.22 -7.91
CA THR A 96 2.48 -2.91 -7.67
C THR A 96 3.92 -3.10 -7.23
N GLN A 97 4.86 -2.56 -8.01
CA GLN A 97 6.25 -2.36 -7.60
C GLN A 97 6.35 -1.05 -6.83
N HIS A 98 6.74 -1.17 -5.57
CA HIS A 98 6.99 -0.04 -4.70
C HIS A 98 8.41 0.49 -4.90
N ALA A 99 8.58 1.82 -4.96
CA ALA A 99 9.85 2.48 -5.32
C ALA A 99 10.99 2.29 -4.30
N GLY A 100 10.66 1.95 -3.06
CA GLY A 100 11.62 1.63 -2.00
C GLY A 100 12.34 2.81 -1.33
N SER A 101 12.91 2.52 -0.15
CA SER A 101 13.81 3.28 0.74
C SER A 101 13.24 3.95 2.01
N ASP A 102 12.05 4.56 2.01
CA ASP A 102 11.47 5.13 3.26
C ASP A 102 10.03 4.71 3.55
N SER A 103 9.24 4.37 2.53
CA SER A 103 7.88 3.83 2.66
C SER A 103 7.87 2.32 2.87
N ASP A 104 8.97 1.61 2.62
CA ASP A 104 9.08 0.16 2.84
C ASP A 104 8.78 -0.23 4.29
N LYS A 105 9.10 0.66 5.25
CA LYS A 105 8.79 0.43 6.67
C LYS A 105 7.29 0.35 6.96
N TRP A 106 6.47 0.93 6.09
CA TRP A 106 5.01 0.95 6.21
C TRP A 106 4.31 -0.03 5.29
N LEU A 107 5.03 -0.77 4.44
CA LEU A 107 4.39 -1.56 3.38
C LEU A 107 3.47 -2.64 3.94
N LEU A 108 3.91 -3.37 4.98
CA LEU A 108 3.06 -4.33 5.69
C LEU A 108 1.84 -3.67 6.32
N HIS A 109 2.05 -2.52 6.95
CA HIS A 109 1.01 -1.74 7.61
C HIS A 109 -0.07 -1.26 6.62
N GLU A 110 0.34 -0.81 5.44
CA GLU A 110 -0.56 -0.32 4.38
C GLU A 110 -1.32 -1.46 3.70
N VAL A 111 -0.68 -2.63 3.55
CA VAL A 111 -1.34 -3.86 3.11
C VAL A 111 -2.41 -4.28 4.13
N GLU A 112 -2.06 -4.31 5.42
CA GLU A 112 -2.95 -4.66 6.52
C GLU A 112 -4.11 -3.66 6.69
N SER A 113 -3.87 -2.36 6.46
CA SER A 113 -4.86 -1.28 6.58
C SER A 113 -6.16 -1.56 5.80
N SER A 114 -6.07 -2.23 4.64
CA SER A 114 -7.25 -2.56 3.83
C SER A 114 -8.16 -3.63 4.43
N PHE A 115 -7.69 -4.35 5.45
CA PHE A 115 -8.41 -5.42 6.14
C PHE A 115 -8.91 -4.99 7.52
N ARG A 116 -8.67 -3.73 7.91
CA ARG A 116 -9.07 -3.15 9.19
C ARG A 116 -10.24 -2.17 9.02
N GLY A 117 -11.04 -2.03 10.07
CA GLY A 117 -12.17 -1.10 10.11
C GLY A 117 -11.75 0.33 9.75
N ARG A 118 -12.48 0.96 8.82
CA ARG A 118 -12.04 2.23 8.22
C ARG A 118 -12.20 3.41 9.17
N GLU A 119 -11.39 4.46 8.92
CA GLU A 119 -11.48 5.74 9.62
C GLU A 119 -12.86 6.38 9.50
N LYS A 120 -13.49 6.29 8.32
CA LYS A 120 -14.85 6.79 8.06
C LYS A 120 -15.94 6.06 8.83
N GLU A 121 -15.65 4.85 9.29
CA GLU A 121 -16.58 4.01 10.05
C GLU A 121 -16.44 4.24 11.56
N GLY A 122 -15.48 5.08 12.00
CA GLY A 122 -15.23 5.42 13.41
C GLY A 122 -14.34 4.43 14.16
N TRP A 123 -13.95 3.32 13.52
CA TRP A 123 -13.19 2.23 14.15
C TRP A 123 -11.69 2.50 14.18
N LEU A 124 -11.16 3.42 13.35
CA LEU A 124 -9.73 3.77 13.28
C LEU A 124 -8.79 2.56 13.35
N GLY A 125 -9.13 1.48 12.62
CA GLY A 125 -8.36 0.24 12.59
C GLY A 125 -8.26 -0.54 13.91
N GLN A 126 -9.15 -0.29 14.88
CA GLN A 126 -9.20 -0.98 16.19
C GLN A 126 -9.20 -2.50 16.07
N SER A 127 -9.83 -3.04 15.03
CA SER A 127 -9.81 -4.48 14.72
C SER A 127 -9.81 -4.74 13.23
N LEU A 128 -9.47 -5.96 12.87
CA LEU A 128 -9.74 -6.53 11.55
C LEU A 128 -11.25 -6.66 11.32
N TYR A 129 -11.65 -6.65 10.05
CA TYR A 129 -12.97 -7.12 9.65
C TYR A 129 -13.12 -8.62 9.97
N GLU A 130 -14.33 -9.06 10.28
CA GLU A 130 -14.61 -10.45 10.67
C GLU A 130 -14.17 -11.46 9.60
N SER A 131 -14.37 -11.13 8.32
CA SER A 131 -13.96 -11.97 7.19
C SER A 131 -12.47 -11.89 6.86
N ALA A 132 -11.69 -11.04 7.53
CA ALA A 132 -10.26 -10.91 7.29
C ALA A 132 -9.45 -11.94 8.08
N SER A 133 -8.47 -12.57 7.41
CA SER A 133 -7.62 -13.59 8.01
C SER A 133 -6.23 -13.65 7.38
N ILE A 134 -5.31 -14.37 8.03
CA ILE A 134 -4.10 -14.87 7.36
C ILE A 134 -4.34 -16.31 6.93
N ARG A 135 -4.25 -16.57 5.62
CA ARG A 135 -4.36 -17.91 5.05
C ARG A 135 -2.99 -18.45 4.64
N VAL A 136 -2.82 -19.77 4.74
CA VAL A 136 -1.63 -20.46 4.25
C VAL A 136 -1.98 -21.21 2.96
N ILE A 137 -1.33 -20.83 1.86
CA ILE A 137 -1.48 -21.47 0.54
C ILE A 137 -0.09 -21.85 0.04
N ASP A 138 0.14 -23.13 -0.26
CA ASP A 138 1.44 -23.66 -0.70
C ASP A 138 2.61 -23.21 0.20
N GLY A 139 2.39 -23.17 1.52
CA GLY A 139 3.37 -22.71 2.52
C GLY A 139 3.54 -21.19 2.64
N ASN A 140 2.88 -20.41 1.79
CA ASN A 140 2.91 -18.95 1.83
C ASN A 140 1.78 -18.40 2.70
N LYS A 141 2.11 -17.46 3.59
CA LYS A 141 1.11 -16.70 4.36
C LYS A 141 0.65 -15.49 3.57
N ILE A 142 -0.66 -15.26 3.47
CA ILE A 142 -1.23 -14.13 2.74
C ILE A 142 -2.41 -13.53 3.53
N PHE A 143 -2.71 -12.25 3.30
CA PHE A 143 -3.97 -11.68 3.74
C PHE A 143 -5.09 -12.17 2.83
N ASP A 144 -6.18 -12.59 3.46
CA ASP A 144 -7.42 -13.02 2.83
C ASP A 144 -8.60 -12.21 3.41
N TYR A 145 -9.55 -11.84 2.55
CA TYR A 145 -10.85 -11.35 2.97
C TYR A 145 -11.93 -12.22 2.32
N GLY A 146 -12.50 -13.14 3.10
CA GLY A 146 -13.66 -13.95 2.71
C GLY A 146 -13.50 -14.70 1.38
N ASN A 147 -12.28 -15.14 1.03
CA ASN A 147 -11.96 -15.77 -0.25
C ASN A 147 -12.23 -14.92 -1.50
N VAL A 148 -12.45 -13.61 -1.35
CA VAL A 148 -12.71 -12.67 -2.45
C VAL A 148 -11.52 -11.75 -2.71
N ASP A 149 -10.77 -11.38 -1.66
CA ASP A 149 -9.56 -10.57 -1.81
C ASP A 149 -8.36 -11.30 -1.24
N TYR A 150 -7.31 -11.40 -2.04
CA TYR A 150 -6.02 -11.95 -1.64
C TYR A 150 -4.97 -10.86 -1.78
N ARG A 151 -4.15 -10.66 -0.75
CA ARG A 151 -3.06 -9.71 -0.82
C ARG A 151 -1.82 -10.20 -0.10
N TRP A 152 -0.66 -9.99 -0.70
CA TRP A 152 0.60 -10.26 -0.04
C TRP A 152 1.72 -9.37 -0.55
N ILE A 153 2.83 -9.44 0.19
CA ILE A 153 4.07 -8.74 -0.10
C ILE A 153 5.10 -9.76 -0.56
N SER A 154 5.85 -9.41 -1.59
CA SER A 154 7.05 -10.11 -2.03
C SER A 154 8.18 -9.08 -2.13
N ASN A 155 8.96 -8.92 -1.05
CA ASN A 155 9.92 -7.82 -0.90
C ASN A 155 9.26 -6.44 -1.05
N ASN A 156 9.57 -5.71 -2.13
CA ASN A 156 9.00 -4.40 -2.46
C ASN A 156 7.88 -4.50 -3.53
N VAL A 157 7.33 -5.69 -3.76
CA VAL A 157 6.18 -5.92 -4.63
C VAL A 157 4.96 -6.24 -3.80
N VAL A 158 3.83 -5.64 -4.14
CA VAL A 158 2.51 -5.99 -3.58
C VAL A 158 1.67 -6.64 -4.66
N VAL A 159 1.16 -7.83 -4.36
CA VAL A 159 0.22 -8.53 -5.24
C VAL A 159 -1.16 -8.45 -4.62
N TYR A 160 -2.13 -8.07 -5.43
CA TYR A 160 -3.54 -8.01 -5.08
C TYR A 160 -4.35 -8.78 -6.10
N ILE A 161 -5.14 -9.73 -5.63
CA ILE A 161 -6.10 -10.49 -6.44
C ILE A 161 -7.48 -10.23 -5.89
N HIS A 162 -8.37 -9.74 -6.73
CA HIS A 162 -9.77 -9.51 -6.41
C HIS A 162 -10.65 -10.43 -7.24
N TYR A 163 -11.58 -11.06 -6.56
CA TYR A 163 -12.56 -11.96 -7.11
C TYR A 163 -13.93 -11.55 -6.58
N THR A 164 -14.95 -11.68 -7.41
CA THR A 164 -16.30 -11.36 -7.00
C THR A 164 -17.20 -12.52 -7.37
N ASP A 165 -17.92 -13.04 -6.39
CA ASP A 165 -18.97 -14.04 -6.61
C ASP A 165 -20.23 -13.63 -5.85
N LEU A 166 -21.00 -12.75 -6.46
CA LEU A 166 -22.23 -12.24 -5.85
C LEU A 166 -23.30 -13.31 -5.67
N THR A 167 -23.18 -14.46 -6.33
CA THR A 167 -24.18 -15.54 -6.34
C THR A 167 -23.71 -16.81 -5.65
N GLY A 168 -22.45 -16.89 -5.21
CA GLY A 168 -21.88 -18.08 -4.52
C GLY A 168 -21.75 -19.31 -5.42
N THR A 169 -21.75 -19.11 -6.74
CA THR A 169 -21.80 -20.20 -7.74
C THR A 169 -20.48 -20.42 -8.47
N LYS A 170 -19.53 -19.50 -8.32
CA LYS A 170 -18.26 -19.53 -9.03
C LYS A 170 -17.18 -20.10 -8.08
N PRO A 171 -16.27 -20.96 -8.57
CA PRO A 171 -15.21 -21.48 -7.73
C PRO A 171 -14.20 -20.38 -7.36
N GLU A 172 -13.63 -20.51 -6.16
CA GLU A 172 -12.52 -19.68 -5.71
C GLU A 172 -11.34 -19.74 -6.71
N PRO A 173 -10.70 -18.62 -7.08
CA PRO A 173 -9.68 -18.59 -8.12
C PRO A 173 -8.29 -19.05 -7.64
N LEU A 174 -8.24 -20.20 -6.94
CA LEU A 174 -7.02 -20.73 -6.35
C LEU A 174 -5.90 -20.97 -7.37
N GLU A 175 -6.22 -21.38 -8.59
CA GLU A 175 -5.22 -21.58 -9.66
C GLU A 175 -4.45 -20.29 -9.97
N ILE A 176 -5.16 -19.14 -9.98
CA ILE A 176 -4.56 -17.82 -10.20
C ILE A 176 -3.73 -17.43 -8.97
N VAL A 177 -4.27 -17.59 -7.77
CA VAL A 177 -3.57 -17.26 -6.52
C VAL A 177 -2.25 -18.03 -6.43
N GLN A 178 -2.28 -19.35 -6.65
CA GLN A 178 -1.09 -20.20 -6.63
C GLN A 178 -0.09 -19.84 -7.73
N ALA A 179 -0.55 -19.52 -8.95
CA ALA A 179 0.34 -19.11 -10.03
C ALA A 179 1.10 -17.81 -9.69
N TYR A 180 0.41 -16.83 -9.12
CA TYR A 180 1.05 -15.59 -8.70
C TYR A 180 1.91 -15.76 -7.45
N LEU A 181 1.58 -16.66 -6.52
CA LEU A 181 2.45 -17.02 -5.40
C LEU A 181 3.76 -17.67 -5.85
N ARG A 182 3.74 -18.51 -6.90
CA ARG A 182 4.98 -19.05 -7.48
C ARG A 182 5.84 -17.96 -8.12
N LYS A 183 5.23 -16.97 -8.75
CA LYS A 183 5.93 -15.84 -9.37
C LYS A 183 6.44 -14.83 -8.33
N PHE A 184 5.68 -14.61 -7.27
CA PHE A 184 5.95 -13.68 -6.19
C PHE A 184 5.72 -14.38 -4.84
N PRO A 185 6.69 -15.18 -4.36
CA PRO A 185 6.56 -15.83 -3.05
C PRO A 185 6.33 -14.80 -1.95
N SER A 186 5.42 -15.11 -1.01
CA SER A 186 5.09 -14.20 0.07
C SER A 186 6.23 -14.10 1.07
N THR A 187 6.53 -12.87 1.48
CA THR A 187 7.46 -12.56 2.57
C THR A 187 6.72 -12.25 3.89
N ILE A 188 5.41 -12.44 3.94
CA ILE A 188 4.62 -12.23 5.17
C ILE A 188 4.94 -13.32 6.19
N THR A 189 5.24 -12.90 7.42
CA THR A 189 5.56 -13.81 8.53
C THR A 189 4.47 -13.88 9.59
N ILE A 190 3.67 -12.83 9.74
CA ILE A 190 2.59 -12.75 10.75
C ILE A 190 1.55 -13.85 10.53
N THR A 191 1.09 -14.46 11.61
CA THR A 191 0.09 -15.53 11.63
C THR A 191 -1.32 -14.98 11.85
N ASP A 192 -2.33 -15.83 11.61
CA ASP A 192 -3.74 -15.46 11.82
C ASP A 192 -4.04 -15.13 13.30
N THR A 193 -3.39 -15.84 14.22
CA THR A 193 -3.53 -15.56 15.66
C THR A 193 -2.85 -14.24 16.03
N GLU A 194 -1.66 -13.97 15.51
CA GLU A 194 -0.94 -12.73 15.79
C GLU A 194 -1.67 -11.51 15.21
N ILE A 195 -2.19 -11.57 13.98
CA ILE A 195 -2.88 -10.43 13.35
C ILE A 195 -4.17 -10.04 14.10
N LYS A 196 -4.80 -10.99 14.79
CA LYS A 196 -6.02 -10.81 15.59
C LYS A 196 -5.74 -10.47 17.07
N SER A 197 -4.47 -10.45 17.47
CA SER A 197 -4.07 -10.20 18.85
C SER A 197 -4.30 -8.74 19.27
N ARG A 198 -4.49 -8.53 20.58
CA ARG A 198 -4.60 -7.18 21.15
C ARG A 198 -3.29 -6.42 20.95
N GLU A 199 -2.16 -7.12 21.09
CA GLU A 199 -0.81 -6.60 20.92
C GLU A 199 -0.59 -6.07 19.51
N GLN A 200 -1.01 -6.81 18.48
CA GLN A 200 -0.93 -6.32 17.10
C GLN A 200 -1.87 -5.15 16.86
N ASN A 201 -3.08 -5.17 17.40
CA ASN A 201 -4.00 -4.02 17.27
C ASN A 201 -3.39 -2.75 17.89
N GLU A 202 -2.80 -2.86 19.09
CA GLU A 202 -2.09 -1.75 19.73
C GLU A 202 -0.93 -1.25 18.86
N LYS A 203 -0.10 -2.19 18.39
CA LYS A 203 1.05 -1.87 17.55
C LYS A 203 0.62 -1.16 16.27
N TRP A 204 -0.39 -1.67 15.57
CA TRP A 204 -0.89 -1.09 14.33
C TRP A 204 -1.40 0.34 14.56
N ILE A 205 -2.17 0.59 15.62
CA ILE A 205 -2.64 1.94 15.93
C ILE A 205 -1.47 2.91 16.17
N LYS A 206 -0.46 2.48 16.92
CA LYS A 206 0.73 3.30 17.20
C LYS A 206 1.54 3.56 15.93
N ASP A 207 1.75 2.53 15.10
CA ASP A 207 2.42 2.63 13.81
C ASP A 207 1.67 3.62 12.90
N GLU A 208 0.33 3.57 12.85
CA GLU A 208 -0.47 4.47 12.02
C GLU A 208 -0.33 5.92 12.49
N MET A 209 -0.35 6.18 13.81
CA MET A 209 -0.11 7.52 14.35
C MET A 209 1.25 8.06 13.92
N GLU A 210 2.32 7.28 14.05
CA GLU A 210 3.66 7.67 13.59
C GLU A 210 3.67 7.94 12.08
N ARG A 211 3.07 7.03 11.31
CA ARG A 211 3.02 7.10 9.86
C ARG A 211 2.33 8.37 9.37
N ARG A 212 1.22 8.80 10.00
CA ARG A 212 0.52 10.05 9.64
C ARG A 212 1.41 11.28 9.81
N LEU A 213 2.23 11.32 10.86
CA LEU A 213 3.19 12.41 11.05
C LEU A 213 4.33 12.35 10.03
N TRP A 214 4.86 11.15 9.77
CA TRP A 214 5.88 10.91 8.76
C TRP A 214 5.41 11.32 7.35
N LEU A 215 4.15 11.05 6.98
CA LEU A 215 3.57 11.50 5.71
C LEU A 215 3.54 13.03 5.60
N GLY A 216 3.28 13.74 6.71
CA GLY A 216 3.38 15.20 6.75
C GLY A 216 4.77 15.69 6.34
N ASP A 217 5.84 15.09 6.89
CA ASP A 217 7.22 15.44 6.50
C ASP A 217 7.48 15.14 5.03
N LYS A 218 6.98 14.01 4.51
CA LYS A 218 7.13 13.62 3.11
C LYS A 218 6.50 14.62 2.15
N TRP A 219 5.31 15.13 2.45
CA TRP A 219 4.68 16.17 1.63
C TRP A 219 5.48 17.47 1.64
N PHE A 220 6.00 17.91 2.79
CA PHE A 220 6.86 19.10 2.84
C PHE A 220 8.21 18.88 2.13
N MET A 221 8.77 17.67 2.18
CA MET A 221 9.98 17.32 1.41
C MET A 221 9.70 17.36 -0.09
N ALA A 222 8.56 16.82 -0.55
CA ALA A 222 8.15 16.88 -1.95
C ALA A 222 8.00 18.33 -2.45
N LEU A 223 7.54 19.25 -1.59
CA LEU A 223 7.53 20.68 -1.89
C LEU A 223 8.95 21.24 -2.11
N GLN A 224 9.86 20.93 -1.18
CA GLN A 224 11.26 21.41 -1.24
C GLN A 224 11.99 20.90 -2.48
N LEU A 225 11.71 19.66 -2.89
CA LEU A 225 12.27 19.04 -4.10
C LEU A 225 11.57 19.48 -5.40
N GLY A 226 10.57 20.36 -5.33
CA GLY A 226 9.82 20.83 -6.50
C GLY A 226 8.91 19.76 -7.13
N LYS A 227 8.63 18.67 -6.42
CA LYS A 227 7.84 17.52 -6.92
C LYS A 227 6.35 17.66 -6.65
N ALA A 228 5.94 18.58 -5.78
CA ALA A 228 4.54 18.85 -5.48
C ALA A 228 4.26 20.36 -5.34
N LYS A 229 3.03 20.78 -5.69
CA LYS A 229 2.57 22.17 -5.53
C LYS A 229 2.22 22.47 -4.07
N LEU A 230 2.46 23.71 -3.64
CA LEU A 230 2.17 24.18 -2.28
C LEU A 230 0.75 23.81 -1.82
N ASP A 231 -0.28 24.16 -2.59
CA ASP A 231 -1.68 23.91 -2.20
C ASP A 231 -1.98 22.42 -1.98
N LYS A 232 -1.36 21.52 -2.78
CA LYS A 232 -1.48 20.07 -2.58
C LYS A 232 -0.81 19.67 -1.27
N VAL A 233 0.43 20.11 -1.06
CA VAL A 233 1.25 19.79 0.12
C VAL A 233 0.56 20.22 1.41
N LEU A 234 0.03 21.45 1.46
CA LEU A 234 -0.67 21.95 2.65
C LEU A 234 -1.92 21.12 2.95
N ARG A 235 -2.73 20.80 1.92
CA ARG A 235 -3.94 20.00 2.09
C ARG A 235 -3.62 18.59 2.57
N GLU A 236 -2.70 17.88 1.92
CA GLU A 236 -2.38 16.50 2.32
C GLU A 236 -1.72 16.44 3.70
N SER A 237 -0.85 17.42 4.03
CA SER A 237 -0.26 17.51 5.38
C SER A 237 -1.34 17.71 6.47
N VAL A 238 -2.30 18.62 6.23
CA VAL A 238 -3.41 18.86 7.16
C VAL A 238 -4.32 17.64 7.27
N ASN A 239 -4.60 16.94 6.16
CA ASN A 239 -5.38 15.70 6.18
C ASN A 239 -4.73 14.65 7.10
N HIS A 240 -3.44 14.38 6.93
CA HIS A 240 -2.76 13.39 7.77
C HIS A 240 -2.68 13.81 9.24
N MET A 241 -2.43 15.10 9.52
CA MET A 241 -2.43 15.59 10.90
C MET A 241 -3.82 15.52 11.55
N ASN A 242 -4.90 15.77 10.80
CA ASN A 242 -6.25 15.62 11.31
C ASN A 242 -6.55 14.17 11.71
N ILE A 243 -6.11 13.20 10.90
CA ILE A 243 -6.24 11.78 11.21
C ILE A 243 -5.43 11.43 12.46
N PHE A 244 -4.17 11.88 12.56
CA PHE A 244 -3.37 11.70 13.79
C PHE A 244 -4.10 12.23 15.03
N LEU A 245 -4.76 13.39 14.92
CA LEU A 245 -5.55 13.95 16.02
C LEU A 245 -6.78 13.10 16.36
N ASP A 246 -7.43 12.45 15.38
CA ASP A 246 -8.53 11.50 15.64
C ASP A 246 -8.05 10.29 16.44
N TYR A 247 -6.90 9.71 16.07
CA TYR A 247 -6.28 8.64 16.86
C TYR A 247 -5.92 9.12 18.27
N ARG A 248 -5.36 10.32 18.41
CA ARG A 248 -5.02 10.89 19.72
C ARG A 248 -6.27 11.09 20.59
N GLU A 249 -7.36 11.57 20.02
CA GLU A 249 -8.63 11.74 20.75
C GLU A 249 -9.21 10.41 21.18
N ASN A 250 -9.29 9.44 20.27
CA ASN A 250 -9.91 8.14 20.55
C ASN A 250 -9.09 7.28 21.53
N TYR A 251 -7.77 7.22 21.33
CA TYR A 251 -6.91 6.26 22.06
C TYR A 251 -6.22 6.86 23.29
N TYR A 252 -6.05 8.18 23.33
CA TYR A 252 -5.44 8.90 24.46
C TYR A 252 -6.40 9.86 25.19
N GLY A 253 -7.64 10.03 24.70
CA GLY A 253 -8.65 10.87 25.36
C GLY A 253 -8.37 12.37 25.28
N ILE A 254 -7.50 12.82 24.37
CA ILE A 254 -7.13 14.24 24.23
C ILE A 254 -7.86 14.85 23.05
N SER A 255 -8.81 15.74 23.33
CA SER A 255 -9.68 16.29 22.29
C SER A 255 -8.92 16.95 21.13
N ALA A 256 -9.38 16.69 19.90
CA ALA A 256 -8.80 17.22 18.67
C ALA A 256 -9.42 18.56 18.23
N ARG A 257 -10.61 18.91 18.73
CA ARG A 257 -11.46 19.97 18.14
C ARG A 257 -10.73 21.30 17.93
N LYS A 258 -10.03 21.78 18.96
CA LYS A 258 -9.30 23.06 18.89
C LYS A 258 -8.15 23.01 17.90
N GLU A 259 -7.36 21.94 17.94
CA GLU A 259 -6.21 21.76 17.05
C GLU A 259 -6.64 21.65 15.57
N LYS A 260 -7.72 20.92 15.30
CA LYS A 260 -8.31 20.84 13.95
C LYS A 260 -8.79 22.20 13.43
N GLY A 261 -9.38 23.02 14.30
CA GLY A 261 -9.76 24.39 13.98
C GLY A 261 -8.55 25.25 13.58
N VAL A 262 -7.47 25.20 14.36
CA VAL A 262 -6.23 25.93 14.05
C VAL A 262 -5.61 25.46 12.73
N LEU A 263 -5.56 24.16 12.47
CA LEU A 263 -5.07 23.63 11.19
C LEU A 263 -5.91 24.10 10.00
N TRP A 264 -7.22 24.16 10.15
CA TRP A 264 -8.13 24.67 9.12
C TRP A 264 -7.87 26.16 8.83
N GLU A 265 -7.74 26.99 9.87
CA GLU A 265 -7.41 28.41 9.71
C GLU A 265 -6.08 28.61 8.98
N TYR A 266 -5.05 27.86 9.35
CA TYR A 266 -3.76 27.90 8.65
C TYR A 266 -3.85 27.44 7.21
N LEU A 267 -4.68 26.42 6.91
CA LEU A 267 -4.90 25.96 5.55
C LEU A 267 -5.57 27.04 4.69
N GLN A 268 -6.61 27.70 5.20
CA GLN A 268 -7.29 28.80 4.49
C GLN A 268 -6.35 29.98 4.22
N ALA A 269 -5.51 30.33 5.20
CA ALA A 269 -4.51 31.39 5.07
C ALA A 269 -3.27 30.98 4.26
N LYS A 270 -3.20 29.74 3.75
CA LYS A 270 -2.00 29.15 3.11
C LYS A 270 -0.73 29.29 3.96
N ASN A 271 -0.88 29.24 5.28
CA ASN A 271 0.21 29.42 6.23
C ASN A 271 1.02 28.12 6.40
N GLY A 272 1.90 27.84 5.43
CA GLY A 272 2.76 26.66 5.45
C GLY A 272 3.68 26.57 6.67
N THR A 273 4.16 27.71 7.19
CA THR A 273 4.97 27.77 8.40
C THR A 273 4.17 27.34 9.64
N GLY A 274 2.94 27.83 9.79
CA GLY A 274 2.06 27.43 10.88
C GLY A 274 1.73 25.93 10.87
N ILE A 275 1.42 25.38 9.69
CA ILE A 275 1.16 23.94 9.49
C ILE A 275 2.42 23.11 9.85
N LYS A 276 3.60 23.53 9.39
CA LYS A 276 4.86 22.84 9.67
C LYS A 276 5.24 22.88 11.16
N ASN A 277 4.98 24.01 11.84
CA ASN A 277 5.20 24.12 13.28
C ASN A 277 4.27 23.18 14.06
N LYS A 278 2.98 23.10 13.68
CA LYS A 278 2.04 22.14 14.28
C LYS A 278 2.45 20.69 14.08
N LEU A 279 2.96 20.34 12.89
CA LEU A 279 3.52 19.02 12.65
C LEU A 279 4.68 18.70 13.61
N ALA A 280 5.58 19.66 13.86
CA ALA A 280 6.68 19.48 14.81
C ALA A 280 6.20 19.35 16.26
N GLU A 281 5.17 20.10 16.66
CA GLU A 281 4.52 19.96 17.98
C GLU A 281 3.92 18.54 18.15
N TYR A 282 3.20 18.04 17.15
CA TYR A 282 2.60 16.71 17.22
C TYR A 282 3.64 15.59 17.24
N LYS A 283 4.74 15.72 16.49
CA LYS A 283 5.88 14.80 16.57
C LYS A 283 6.52 14.80 17.95
N SER A 284 6.73 15.98 18.53
CA SER A 284 7.29 16.10 19.89
C SER A 284 6.37 15.46 20.93
N TRP A 285 5.06 15.66 20.78
CA TRP A 285 4.07 14.98 21.62
C TRP A 285 4.11 13.46 21.42
N TRP A 286 4.16 12.98 20.17
CA TRP A 286 4.19 11.55 19.86
C TRP A 286 5.41 10.86 20.48
N GLU A 287 6.61 11.42 20.31
CA GLU A 287 7.83 10.87 20.90
C GLU A 287 7.76 10.75 22.43
N ALA A 288 7.09 11.68 23.11
CA ALA A 288 6.92 11.66 24.55
C ALA A 288 5.80 10.71 25.05
N ASN A 289 4.96 10.17 24.15
CA ASN A 289 3.76 9.41 24.52
C ASN A 289 3.62 8.04 23.83
N LYS A 290 4.38 7.73 22.78
CA LYS A 290 4.24 6.51 21.97
C LYS A 290 4.32 5.19 22.75
N ASP A 291 5.09 5.18 23.85
CA ASP A 291 5.28 4.01 24.70
C ASP A 291 4.22 3.89 25.81
N LYS A 292 3.31 4.87 25.93
CA LYS A 292 2.25 4.83 26.94
C LYS A 292 1.14 3.86 26.53
N PRO A 293 0.39 3.31 27.49
CA PRO A 293 -0.80 2.53 27.20
C PRO A 293 -1.86 3.36 26.47
N ILE A 294 -2.64 2.69 25.63
CA ILE A 294 -3.80 3.28 24.92
C ILE A 294 -5.09 2.57 25.28
N ASN A 295 -6.21 3.24 25.07
CA ASN A 295 -7.55 2.69 25.30
C ASN A 295 -8.02 1.88 24.08
N LEU A 296 -7.90 0.55 24.13
CA LEU A 296 -8.43 -0.40 23.13
C LEU A 296 -9.72 -1.06 23.55
#